data_AF-A0A937I586-F1
#
_entry.id   AF-A0A937I586-F1
#
_cell.length_a   1.000
_cell.length_b   1.000
_cell.length_c   1.000
_cell.angle_alpha   90.00
_cell.angle_beta   90.00
_cell.angle_gamma   90.00
#
_symmetry.space_group_name_H-M   'P 1'
#
loop_
_entity.id
_entity.type
_entity.pdbx_description
1 polymer ?
#
loop_
_entity_poly.entity_id
_entity_poly.type
_entity_poly.pdbx_seq_one_letter_code
_entity_poly.pdbx_strand_id
1 'polypeptide(L)'
;MWGNTLLTLPCAGVASRILRGLVRCATLPDGGWLTAIGRRPWLGLVVAVIVIALDQWSKHIATIELDYRVPVMVTSWFDWMLTYNTGAAFSFLADAGGWQRWFLTGIAVAVSVFIVVWLFRLNPADRGLVLPLGLILGGGMGNLIDRVLLGHVVDFISLHYEERYWPAFNLADSAITLGAAWWLIDAFCCRTSPPKEAPVS
;
A
#
# COMPACT_ATOMS: atom_id res chain seq x y z
N MET A 1 0.47 62.46 3.36
CA MET A 1 1.43 61.65 4.12
C MET A 1 0.66 60.68 5.01
N TRP A 2 0.33 59.49 4.50
CA TRP A 2 0.01 58.30 5.29
C TRP A 2 0.43 57.11 4.41
N GLY A 3 1.45 56.38 4.86
CA GLY A 3 2.12 55.35 4.09
C GLY A 3 1.46 53.98 4.22
N ASN A 4 1.38 53.26 3.11
CA ASN A 4 1.14 51.83 3.07
C ASN A 4 2.41 51.09 3.49
N THR A 5 2.42 50.56 4.72
CA THR A 5 3.43 49.58 5.14
C THR A 5 2.82 48.19 5.01
N LEU A 6 2.97 47.59 3.82
CA LEU A 6 2.75 46.16 3.63
C LEU A 6 3.90 45.41 4.31
N LEU A 7 3.59 44.71 5.40
CA LEU A 7 4.44 43.69 6.01
C LEU A 7 4.63 42.55 5.00
N THR A 8 5.74 42.57 4.27
CA THR A 8 6.22 41.41 3.52
C THR A 8 6.79 40.38 4.50
N LEU A 9 6.00 39.39 4.89
CA LEU A 9 6.49 38.23 5.63
C LEU A 9 7.33 37.33 4.69
N PRO A 10 8.62 37.08 4.96
CA PRO A 10 9.46 36.22 4.14
C PRO A 10 9.27 34.74 4.54
N CYS A 11 8.05 34.21 4.52
CA CYS A 11 7.79 32.82 4.93
C CYS A 11 7.54 31.84 3.76
N ALA A 12 7.35 32.32 2.53
CA ALA A 12 7.12 31.45 1.37
C ALA A 12 8.38 30.74 0.85
N GLY A 13 9.58 31.19 1.23
CA GLY A 13 10.85 30.71 0.67
C GLY A 13 11.41 29.43 1.32
N VAL A 14 11.20 29.24 2.63
CA VAL A 14 11.89 28.18 3.39
C VAL A 14 11.18 26.83 3.25
N ALA A 15 9.84 26.80 3.30
CA ALA A 15 9.05 25.58 3.09
C ALA A 15 9.34 24.96 1.71
N SER A 16 9.47 25.81 0.68
CA SER A 16 9.79 25.36 -0.68
C SER A 16 11.22 24.85 -0.84
N ARG A 17 12.16 25.24 0.02
CA ARG A 17 13.56 24.75 -0.01
C ARG A 17 13.72 23.43 0.74
N ILE A 18 12.97 23.23 1.82
CA ILE A 18 12.95 21.96 2.55
C ILE A 18 12.20 20.88 1.72
N LEU A 19 11.07 21.24 1.11
CA LEU A 19 10.35 20.35 0.18
C LEU A 19 11.18 20.04 -1.08
N ARG A 20 11.90 21.01 -1.65
CA ARG A 20 12.80 20.76 -2.80
C ARG A 20 14.10 20.04 -2.43
N GLY A 21 14.54 20.12 -1.17
CA GLY A 21 15.71 19.41 -0.67
C GLY A 21 15.45 17.93 -0.42
N LEU A 22 14.24 17.59 0.06
CA LEU A 22 13.78 16.21 0.24
C LEU A 22 13.34 15.56 -1.08
N VAL A 23 12.83 16.36 -2.03
CA VAL A 23 12.50 15.95 -3.41
C VAL A 23 13.66 16.29 -4.36
N ARG A 24 14.91 16.10 -3.91
CA ARG A 24 15.95 15.80 -4.89
C ARG A 24 15.62 14.40 -5.37
N CYS A 25 15.21 14.33 -6.63
CA CYS A 25 15.23 13.12 -7.43
C CYS A 25 16.38 12.25 -6.90
N ALA A 26 16.05 11.26 -6.08
CA ALA A 26 16.78 10.03 -6.16
C ALA A 26 16.50 9.63 -7.60
N THR A 27 17.37 10.06 -8.51
CA THR A 27 17.64 9.30 -9.73
C THR A 27 17.78 7.90 -9.18
N LEU A 28 16.72 7.10 -9.28
CA LEU A 28 16.81 5.67 -9.02
C LEU A 28 18.05 5.29 -9.81
N PRO A 29 19.13 4.83 -9.14
CA PRO A 29 20.40 4.58 -9.80
C PRO A 29 20.05 3.79 -11.05
N ASP A 30 20.59 4.17 -12.23
CA ASP A 30 20.28 3.53 -13.51
C ASP A 30 20.36 2.01 -13.34
N GLY A 31 19.22 1.45 -12.96
CA GLY A 31 19.22 0.29 -12.11
C GLY A 31 18.98 -0.83 -13.06
N GLY A 32 20.07 -1.38 -13.61
CA GLY A 32 19.99 -2.50 -14.54
C GLY A 32 19.05 -3.60 -14.02
N TRP A 33 18.97 -3.77 -12.70
CA TRP A 33 18.06 -4.71 -12.05
C TRP A 33 16.57 -4.29 -12.08
N LEU A 34 16.20 -3.04 -11.76
CA LEU A 34 14.79 -2.58 -11.83
C LEU A 34 14.27 -2.58 -13.27
N THR A 35 15.09 -2.11 -14.20
CA THR A 35 14.76 -2.14 -15.62
C THR A 35 14.64 -3.56 -16.14
N ALA A 36 15.53 -4.48 -15.74
CA ALA A 36 15.44 -5.90 -16.10
C ALA A 36 14.21 -6.59 -15.51
N ILE A 37 13.89 -6.34 -14.23
CA ILE A 37 12.68 -6.86 -13.57
C ILE A 37 11.44 -6.41 -14.31
N GLY A 38 11.39 -5.13 -14.65
CA GLY A 38 10.22 -4.56 -15.29
C GLY A 38 9.94 -5.09 -16.70
N ARG A 39 10.92 -5.71 -17.39
CA ARG A 39 10.68 -6.39 -18.69
C ARG A 39 9.94 -7.72 -18.53
N ARG A 40 9.77 -8.20 -17.29
CA ARG A 40 9.29 -9.54 -16.96
C ARG A 40 8.07 -9.44 -16.05
N PRO A 41 6.85 -9.26 -16.62
CA PRO A 41 5.63 -9.09 -15.83
C PRO A 41 5.35 -10.27 -14.89
N TRP A 42 5.81 -11.48 -15.25
CA TRP A 42 5.71 -12.66 -14.39
C TRP A 42 6.41 -12.51 -13.03
N LEU A 43 7.40 -11.63 -12.88
CA LEU A 43 8.02 -11.36 -11.58
C LEU A 43 7.03 -10.71 -10.60
N GLY A 44 6.12 -9.86 -11.09
CA GLY A 44 5.04 -9.31 -10.26
C GLY A 44 4.11 -10.41 -9.76
N LEU A 45 3.84 -11.44 -10.57
CA LEU A 45 3.07 -12.61 -10.13
C LEU A 45 3.83 -13.44 -9.09
N VAL A 46 5.14 -13.61 -9.24
CA VAL A 46 5.98 -14.28 -8.24
C VAL A 46 5.94 -13.53 -6.90
N VAL A 47 6.06 -12.20 -6.92
CA VAL A 47 5.90 -11.38 -5.71
C VAL A 47 4.51 -11.58 -5.11
N ALA A 48 3.45 -11.57 -5.92
CA ALA A 48 2.09 -11.78 -5.43
C ALA A 48 1.94 -13.14 -4.74
N VAL A 49 2.47 -14.22 -5.32
CA VAL A 49 2.44 -15.57 -4.72
C VAL A 49 3.20 -15.61 -3.39
N ILE A 50 4.36 -14.98 -3.31
CA ILE A 50 5.14 -14.90 -2.06
C ILE A 50 4.35 -14.16 -0.98
N VAL A 51 3.76 -13.01 -1.31
CA VAL A 51 2.94 -12.23 -0.37
C VAL A 51 1.74 -13.05 0.10
N ILE A 52 1.03 -13.74 -0.79
CA ILE A 52 -0.11 -14.61 -0.43
C ILE A 52 0.35 -15.71 0.53
N ALA A 53 1.46 -16.39 0.23
CA ALA A 53 1.96 -17.47 1.06
C ALA A 53 2.35 -16.99 2.47
N LEU A 54 3.07 -15.86 2.56
CA LEU A 54 3.46 -15.28 3.84
C LEU A 54 2.24 -14.78 4.64
N ASP A 55 1.29 -14.13 3.98
CA ASP A 55 0.05 -13.66 4.61
C ASP A 55 -0.75 -14.83 5.18
N GLN A 56 -1.05 -15.84 4.36
CA GLN A 56 -1.82 -17.01 4.80
C GLN A 56 -1.11 -17.80 5.89
N TRP A 57 0.22 -17.94 5.81
CA TRP A 57 1.00 -18.59 6.86
C TRP A 57 0.96 -17.81 8.18
N SER A 58 1.16 -16.49 8.13
CA SER A 58 1.12 -15.64 9.34
C SER A 58 -0.26 -15.62 9.99
N LYS A 59 -1.34 -15.56 9.19
CA LYS A 59 -2.72 -15.68 9.67
C LYS A 59 -2.99 -17.03 10.30
N HIS A 60 -2.51 -18.11 9.69
CA HIS A 60 -2.64 -19.45 10.26
C HIS A 60 -1.98 -19.54 11.65
N ILE A 61 -0.75 -19.05 11.80
CA ILE A 61 -0.08 -18.99 13.11
C ILE A 61 -0.89 -18.14 14.10
N ALA A 62 -1.35 -16.96 13.69
CA ALA A 62 -2.17 -16.12 14.55
C ALA A 62 -3.44 -16.83 15.04
N THR A 63 -4.11 -17.62 14.18
CA THR A 63 -5.32 -18.34 14.56
C THR A 63 -5.11 -19.52 15.51
N ILE A 64 -3.90 -20.07 15.60
CA ILE A 64 -3.62 -21.20 16.50
C ILE A 64 -2.94 -20.77 17.80
N GLU A 65 -2.21 -19.65 17.81
CA GLU A 65 -1.45 -19.19 18.97
C GLU A 65 -2.14 -18.09 19.79
N LEU A 66 -3.10 -17.36 19.21
CA LEU A 66 -3.71 -16.19 19.84
C LEU A 66 -5.20 -16.41 20.15
N ASP A 67 -5.62 -15.92 21.32
CA ASP A 67 -7.02 -15.85 21.68
C ASP A 67 -7.71 -14.62 21.09
N TYR A 68 -8.99 -14.77 20.75
CA TYR A 68 -9.78 -13.71 20.12
C TYR A 68 -9.89 -12.46 21.01
N ARG A 69 -9.42 -11.31 20.50
CA ARG A 69 -9.41 -10.00 21.17
C ARG A 69 -8.67 -9.98 22.51
N VAL A 70 -7.71 -10.88 22.71
CA VAL A 70 -6.80 -10.84 23.85
C VAL A 70 -5.44 -10.33 23.36
N PRO A 71 -5.01 -9.12 23.77
CA PRO A 71 -3.73 -8.58 23.35
C PRO A 71 -2.57 -9.29 24.05
N VAL A 72 -1.58 -9.72 23.27
CA VAL A 72 -0.30 -10.22 23.74
C VAL A 72 0.75 -9.16 23.48
N MET A 73 1.17 -8.49 24.56
CA MET A 73 2.10 -7.36 24.49
C MET A 73 3.47 -7.80 23.99
N VAL A 74 3.94 -7.18 22.91
CA VAL A 74 5.29 -7.36 22.37
C VAL A 74 6.17 -6.18 22.76
N THR A 75 5.65 -4.96 22.59
CA THR A 75 6.28 -3.71 23.02
C THR A 75 5.22 -2.78 23.63
N SER A 76 5.63 -1.61 24.12
CA SER A 76 4.69 -0.61 24.69
C SER A 76 3.74 0.04 23.69
N TRP A 77 3.85 -0.27 22.40
CA TRP A 77 3.05 0.30 21.31
C TRP A 77 2.60 -0.75 20.29
N PHE A 78 2.86 -2.04 20.55
CA PHE A 78 2.57 -3.13 19.64
C PHE A 78 2.19 -4.40 20.40
N ASP A 79 1.03 -4.92 20.04
CA ASP A 79 0.49 -6.20 20.49
C ASP A 79 0.27 -7.13 19.31
N TRP A 80 0.45 -8.42 19.55
CA TRP A 80 -0.23 -9.45 18.76
C TRP A 80 -1.65 -9.59 19.30
N MET A 81 -2.67 -9.36 18.47
CA MET A 81 -4.07 -9.46 18.90
C MET A 81 -4.94 -9.98 17.77
N LEU A 82 -5.49 -11.19 17.93
CA LEU A 82 -6.35 -11.80 16.93
C LEU A 82 -7.71 -11.11 16.85
N THR A 83 -8.05 -10.65 15.66
CA THR A 83 -9.34 -10.03 15.34
C THR A 83 -9.86 -10.52 14.00
N TYR A 84 -11.18 -10.45 13.83
CA TYR A 84 -11.87 -10.90 12.64
C TYR A 84 -12.64 -9.75 12.03
N ASN A 85 -12.22 -9.34 10.84
CA ASN A 85 -12.72 -8.17 10.16
C ASN A 85 -13.71 -8.56 9.06
N THR A 86 -14.99 -8.32 9.33
CA THR A 86 -16.09 -8.56 8.40
C THR A 86 -16.32 -7.40 7.41
N GLY A 87 -15.47 -6.37 7.44
CA GLY A 87 -15.66 -5.12 6.70
C GLY A 87 -16.31 -4.03 7.55
N ALA A 88 -15.98 -3.95 8.84
CA ALA A 88 -16.67 -3.08 9.80
C ALA A 88 -16.60 -1.57 9.44
N ALA A 89 -15.60 -1.16 8.67
CA ALA A 89 -15.48 0.21 8.16
C ALA A 89 -16.67 0.61 7.24
N PHE A 90 -17.36 -0.36 6.64
CA PHE A 90 -18.58 -0.16 5.86
C PHE A 90 -19.85 -0.50 6.65
N SER A 91 -19.74 -0.68 7.97
CA SER A 91 -20.90 -1.05 8.80
C SER A 91 -21.94 0.03 8.96
N PHE A 92 -21.65 1.28 8.58
CA PHE A 92 -22.67 2.34 8.52
C PHE A 92 -23.79 2.05 7.51
N LEU A 93 -23.63 1.03 6.66
CA LEU A 93 -24.63 0.50 5.73
C LEU A 93 -25.04 -0.95 6.08
N ALA A 94 -24.76 -1.43 7.30
CA ALA A 94 -24.86 -2.85 7.67
C ALA A 94 -26.24 -3.37 8.08
N ASP A 95 -27.27 -2.53 8.12
CA ASP A 95 -28.61 -2.95 8.57
C ASP A 95 -29.24 -4.07 7.70
N ALA A 96 -28.58 -4.50 6.61
CA ALA A 96 -29.07 -5.51 5.67
C ALA A 96 -28.08 -6.65 5.35
N GLY A 97 -27.58 -7.38 6.36
CA GLY A 97 -27.32 -8.82 6.19
C GLY A 97 -26.01 -9.26 5.51
N GLY A 98 -24.87 -8.62 5.80
CA GLY A 98 -23.55 -9.16 5.44
C GLY A 98 -23.19 -9.04 3.95
N TRP A 99 -23.93 -8.23 3.19
CA TRP A 99 -23.68 -7.95 1.77
C TRP A 99 -22.26 -7.41 1.51
N GLN A 100 -21.65 -6.76 2.51
CA GLN A 100 -20.30 -6.20 2.44
C GLN A 100 -19.27 -7.26 2.08
N ARG A 101 -19.45 -8.49 2.55
CA ARG A 101 -18.57 -9.62 2.20
C ARG A 101 -18.52 -9.80 0.69
N TRP A 102 -19.69 -9.92 0.04
CA TRP A 102 -19.79 -10.17 -1.39
C TRP A 102 -19.40 -8.95 -2.22
N PHE A 103 -19.73 -7.74 -1.76
CA PHE A 103 -19.32 -6.50 -2.41
C PHE A 103 -17.80 -6.32 -2.40
N LEU A 104 -17.15 -6.44 -1.23
CA LEU A 104 -15.70 -6.33 -1.11
C LEU A 104 -14.98 -7.46 -1.84
N THR A 105 -15.55 -8.67 -1.84
CA THR A 105 -15.07 -9.80 -2.66
C THR A 105 -15.11 -9.45 -4.14
N GLY A 106 -16.23 -8.90 -4.64
CA GLY A 106 -16.38 -8.48 -6.03
C GLY A 106 -15.37 -7.39 -6.43
N ILE A 107 -15.16 -6.39 -5.57
CA ILE A 107 -14.14 -5.36 -5.79
C ILE A 107 -12.74 -5.98 -5.82
N ALA A 108 -12.39 -6.83 -4.85
CA ALA A 108 -11.08 -7.46 -4.80
C ALA A 108 -10.80 -8.30 -6.05
N VAL A 109 -11.78 -9.09 -6.53
CA VAL A 109 -11.67 -9.84 -7.78
C VAL A 109 -11.49 -8.91 -8.98
N ALA A 110 -12.32 -7.87 -9.09
CA ALA A 110 -12.25 -6.93 -10.21
C ALA A 110 -10.90 -6.20 -10.26
N VAL A 111 -10.40 -5.72 -9.12
CA VAL A 111 -9.09 -5.06 -8.99
C VAL A 111 -7.96 -6.04 -9.29
N SER A 112 -8.01 -7.27 -8.80
CA SER A 112 -7.00 -8.29 -9.11
C SER A 112 -6.92 -8.60 -10.60
N VAL A 113 -8.07 -8.78 -11.26
CA VAL A 113 -8.13 -8.99 -12.72
C VAL A 113 -7.56 -7.78 -13.45
N PHE A 114 -7.95 -6.57 -13.06
CA PHE A 114 -7.43 -5.33 -13.62
C PHE A 114 -5.90 -5.25 -13.48
N ILE A 115 -5.35 -5.51 -12.29
CA ILE A 115 -3.90 -5.46 -12.04
C ILE A 115 -3.17 -6.50 -12.87
N VAL A 116 -3.66 -7.74 -12.95
CA VAL A 116 -3.05 -8.78 -13.80
C VAL A 116 -3.01 -8.33 -15.25
N VAL A 117 -4.15 -7.87 -15.79
CA VAL A 117 -4.21 -7.36 -17.17
C VAL A 117 -3.27 -6.19 -17.39
N TRP A 118 -3.21 -5.26 -16.43
CA TRP A 118 -2.35 -4.08 -16.51
C TRP A 118 -0.87 -4.45 -16.47
N LEU A 119 -0.48 -5.39 -15.61
CA LEU A 119 0.89 -5.89 -15.48
C LEU A 119 1.44 -6.41 -16.82
N PHE A 120 0.62 -7.14 -17.59
CA PHE A 120 1.01 -7.64 -18.92
C PHE A 120 0.92 -6.59 -20.04
N ARG A 121 0.34 -5.41 -19.77
CA ARG A 121 0.21 -4.30 -20.72
C ARG A 121 1.07 -3.08 -20.37
N LEU A 122 1.99 -3.21 -19.42
CA LEU A 122 2.88 -2.12 -19.02
C LEU A 122 3.76 -1.66 -20.19
N ASN A 123 3.80 -0.34 -20.42
CA ASN A 123 4.73 0.26 -21.36
C ASN A 123 6.18 0.13 -20.86
N PRO A 124 7.19 0.19 -21.74
CA PRO A 124 8.60 0.14 -21.33
C PRO A 124 8.98 1.16 -20.27
N ALA A 125 8.36 2.35 -20.27
CA ALA A 125 8.58 3.41 -19.29
C ALA A 125 7.99 3.10 -17.90
N ASP A 126 6.96 2.27 -17.83
CA ASP A 126 6.21 1.96 -16.59
C ASP A 126 6.69 0.66 -15.93
N ARG A 127 7.78 0.10 -16.43
CA ARG A 127 8.33 -1.19 -16.02
C ARG A 127 8.77 -1.25 -14.55
N GLY A 128 9.05 -0.11 -13.93
CA GLY A 128 9.28 -0.01 -12.48
C GLY A 128 8.07 -0.44 -11.64
N LEU A 129 6.86 -0.48 -12.21
CA LEU A 129 5.62 -0.80 -11.50
C LEU A 129 5.40 -2.31 -11.29
N VAL A 130 6.23 -3.19 -11.86
CA VAL A 130 6.03 -4.65 -11.74
C VAL A 130 6.02 -5.12 -10.28
N LEU A 131 6.92 -4.63 -9.44
CA LEU A 131 6.99 -4.99 -8.03
C LEU A 131 5.84 -4.41 -7.19
N PRO A 132 5.53 -3.10 -7.23
CA PRO A 132 4.42 -2.55 -6.46
C PRO A 132 3.06 -3.13 -6.88
N LEU A 133 2.84 -3.41 -8.17
CA LEU A 133 1.62 -4.09 -8.62
C LEU A 133 1.55 -5.53 -8.11
N GLY A 134 2.69 -6.23 -8.05
CA GLY A 134 2.77 -7.56 -7.43
C GLY A 134 2.43 -7.55 -5.94
N LEU A 135 2.89 -6.55 -5.18
CA LEU A 135 2.55 -6.37 -3.77
C LEU A 135 1.05 -6.13 -3.55
N ILE A 136 0.46 -5.20 -4.33
CA ILE A 136 -0.98 -4.88 -4.24
C ILE A 136 -1.82 -6.10 -4.63
N LEU A 137 -1.45 -6.80 -5.71
CA LEU A 137 -2.14 -8.02 -6.15
C LEU A 137 -2.06 -9.10 -5.07
N GLY A 138 -0.88 -9.37 -4.53
CA GLY A 138 -0.67 -10.38 -3.50
C GLY A 138 -1.47 -10.11 -2.24
N GLY A 139 -1.41 -8.88 -1.72
CA GLY A 139 -2.16 -8.48 -0.53
C GLY A 139 -3.67 -8.51 -0.78
N GLY A 140 -4.14 -8.01 -1.93
CA GLY A 140 -5.55 -8.07 -2.31
C GLY A 140 -6.07 -9.49 -2.39
N MET A 141 -5.29 -10.41 -2.98
CA MET A 141 -5.63 -11.83 -3.08
C MET A 141 -5.59 -12.55 -1.72
N GLY A 142 -4.62 -12.26 -0.85
CA GLY A 142 -4.56 -12.85 0.51
C GLY A 142 -5.82 -12.53 1.33
N ASN A 143 -6.24 -11.27 1.29
CA ASN A 143 -7.47 -10.82 1.95
C ASN A 143 -8.76 -11.29 1.25
N LEU A 144 -8.71 -11.59 -0.05
CA LEU A 144 -9.82 -12.20 -0.79
C LEU A 144 -10.01 -13.67 -0.39
N ILE A 145 -8.91 -14.42 -0.23
CA ILE A 145 -8.94 -15.83 0.18
C ILE A 145 -9.69 -15.98 1.51
N ASP A 146 -9.35 -15.19 2.53
CA ASP A 146 -10.05 -15.24 3.82
C ASP A 146 -11.54 -14.91 3.67
N ARG A 147 -11.89 -13.88 2.88
CA ARG A 147 -13.31 -13.51 2.67
C ARG A 147 -14.11 -14.62 1.99
N VAL A 148 -13.50 -15.35 1.06
CA VAL A 148 -14.17 -16.45 0.38
C VAL A 148 -14.29 -17.66 1.31
N LEU A 149 -13.22 -18.04 2.01
CA LEU A 149 -13.16 -19.26 2.81
C LEU A 149 -13.77 -19.11 4.22
N LEU A 150 -13.45 -18.02 4.91
CA LEU A 150 -13.79 -17.77 6.32
C LEU A 150 -14.94 -16.77 6.48
N GLY A 151 -15.18 -15.92 5.48
CA GLY A 151 -16.22 -14.88 5.51
C GLY A 151 -15.84 -13.60 6.24
N HIS A 152 -14.61 -13.51 6.72
CA HIS A 152 -13.99 -12.35 7.34
C HIS A 152 -12.49 -12.40 7.03
N VAL A 153 -11.77 -11.31 7.30
CA VAL A 153 -10.31 -11.27 7.21
C VAL A 153 -9.71 -11.48 8.60
N VAL A 154 -8.63 -12.25 8.68
CA VAL A 154 -7.87 -12.44 9.93
C VAL A 154 -6.87 -11.30 10.08
N ASP A 155 -7.04 -10.49 11.12
CA ASP A 155 -6.16 -9.38 11.45
C ASP A 155 -5.48 -9.67 12.80
N PHE A 156 -4.19 -9.40 12.92
CA PHE A 156 -3.41 -9.82 14.09
C PHE A 156 -2.33 -8.83 14.53
N ILE A 157 -1.97 -7.85 13.69
CA ILE A 157 -1.04 -6.77 14.04
C ILE A 157 -1.86 -5.63 14.66
N SER A 158 -1.63 -5.34 15.94
CA SER A 158 -2.31 -4.28 16.66
C SER A 158 -1.32 -3.24 17.17
N LEU A 159 -1.40 -2.02 16.62
CA LEU A 159 -0.56 -0.89 17.05
C LEU A 159 -1.37 0.06 17.92
N HIS A 160 -0.75 0.58 18.97
CA HIS A 160 -1.42 1.50 19.88
C HIS A 160 -0.47 2.53 20.47
N TYR A 161 -1.05 3.63 20.96
CA TYR A 161 -0.36 4.61 21.78
C TYR A 161 -1.26 4.94 22.97
N GLU A 162 -0.81 4.59 24.17
CA GLU A 162 -1.65 4.61 25.37
C GLU A 162 -2.94 3.79 25.13
N GLU A 163 -4.11 4.39 25.41
CA GLU A 163 -5.44 3.78 25.25
C GLU A 163 -6.00 3.88 23.82
N ARG A 164 -5.21 4.38 22.84
CA ARG A 164 -5.67 4.60 21.47
C ARG A 164 -5.09 3.55 20.53
N TYR A 165 -5.98 2.74 19.96
CA TYR A 165 -5.62 1.68 19.03
C TYR A 165 -5.80 2.12 17.58
N TRP A 166 -4.79 1.87 16.75
CA TRP A 166 -4.96 1.84 15.31
C TRP A 166 -5.76 0.59 14.93
N PRO A 167 -6.61 0.63 13.89
CA PRO A 167 -7.31 -0.56 13.42
C PRO A 167 -6.35 -1.71 13.16
N ALA A 168 -6.60 -2.87 13.76
CA ALA A 168 -5.76 -4.04 13.55
C ALA A 168 -5.70 -4.40 12.05
N PHE A 169 -4.55 -4.92 11.62
CA PHE A 169 -4.28 -5.24 10.21
C PHE A 169 -3.41 -6.49 10.10
N ASN A 170 -3.10 -6.88 8.86
CA ASN A 170 -2.29 -8.05 8.56
C ASN A 170 -1.17 -7.77 7.53
N LEU A 171 -0.49 -8.83 7.11
CA LEU A 171 0.62 -8.72 6.17
C LEU A 171 0.14 -8.38 4.75
N ALA A 172 -1.04 -8.85 4.34
CA ALA A 172 -1.69 -8.43 3.11
C ALA A 172 -1.98 -6.91 3.06
N ASP A 173 -2.50 -6.32 4.14
CA ASP A 173 -2.74 -4.87 4.22
C ASP A 173 -1.44 -4.07 4.16
N SER A 174 -0.40 -4.59 4.81
CA SER A 174 0.95 -4.02 4.75
C SER A 174 1.49 -4.04 3.31
N ALA A 175 1.33 -5.15 2.59
CA ALA A 175 1.76 -5.27 1.20
C ALA A 175 1.00 -4.31 0.27
N ILE A 176 -0.32 -4.18 0.43
CA ILE A 176 -1.12 -3.19 -0.32
C ILE A 176 -0.62 -1.79 -0.04
N THR A 177 -0.42 -1.44 1.23
CA THR A 177 0.02 -0.10 1.65
C THR A 177 1.40 0.25 1.09
N LEU A 178 2.36 -0.66 1.20
CA LEU A 178 3.72 -0.46 0.66
C LEU A 178 3.74 -0.40 -0.87
N GLY A 179 2.97 -1.27 -1.54
CA GLY A 179 2.85 -1.23 -3.00
C GLY A 179 2.21 0.06 -3.50
N ALA A 180 1.14 0.52 -2.84
CA ALA A 180 0.49 1.79 -3.15
C ALA A 180 1.40 2.98 -2.89
N ALA A 181 2.10 3.01 -1.75
CA ALA A 181 3.06 4.06 -1.42
C ALA A 181 4.20 4.14 -2.46
N TRP A 182 4.76 2.99 -2.85
CA TRP A 182 5.78 2.94 -3.89
C TRP A 182 5.24 3.45 -5.22
N TRP A 183 4.05 3.01 -5.66
CA TRP A 183 3.46 3.51 -6.90
C TRP A 183 3.22 5.04 -6.87
N LEU A 184 2.72 5.58 -5.75
CA LEU A 184 2.53 7.03 -5.61
C LEU A 184 3.85 7.79 -5.69
N ILE A 185 4.90 7.30 -5.03
CA ILE A 185 6.23 7.91 -5.10
C ILE A 185 6.74 7.93 -6.55
N ASP A 186 6.60 6.84 -7.30
CA ASP A 186 6.98 6.79 -8.73
C ASP A 186 6.20 7.81 -9.56
N ALA A 187 4.87 7.89 -9.35
CA ALA A 187 4.00 8.79 -10.09
C ALA A 187 4.34 10.27 -9.89
N PHE A 188 4.63 10.69 -8.65
CA PHE A 188 4.90 12.10 -8.34
C PHE A 188 6.36 12.50 -8.54
N CYS A 189 7.31 11.60 -8.27
CA CYS A 189 8.74 11.93 -8.29
C CYS A 189 9.44 11.64 -9.63
N CYS A 190 8.95 10.69 -10.44
CA CYS A 190 9.69 10.24 -11.64
C CYS A 190 9.10 10.72 -12.98
N ARG A 191 7.81 11.09 -13.04
CA ARG A 191 7.17 11.52 -14.31
C ARG A 191 7.20 13.03 -14.60
N THR A 192 7.72 13.84 -13.68
CA THR A 192 7.71 15.31 -13.76
C THR A 192 9.03 15.93 -14.28
N SER A 193 10.00 15.12 -14.70
CA SER A 193 11.27 15.62 -15.23
C SER A 193 11.07 16.21 -16.64
N PRO A 194 11.39 17.49 -16.89
CA PRO A 194 11.33 18.08 -18.21
C PRO A 194 12.31 17.35 -19.16
N PRO A 195 11.99 17.26 -20.47
CA PRO A 195 12.89 16.65 -21.44
C PRO A 195 14.26 17.32 -21.36
N LYS A 196 15.32 16.51 -21.32
CA LYS A 196 16.70 17.02 -21.45
C LYS A 196 16.82 17.64 -22.84
N GLU A 197 16.83 18.97 -22.93
CA GLU A 197 17.03 19.67 -24.19
C GLU A 197 18.31 19.14 -24.83
N ALA A 198 18.19 18.68 -26.08
CA ALA A 198 19.34 18.23 -26.84
C ALA A 198 20.29 19.42 -27.03
N PRO A 199 21.62 19.23 -26.93
CA PRO A 199 22.57 20.30 -27.21
C PRO A 199 22.34 20.78 -28.65
N VAL A 200 21.96 22.06 -28.78
CA VAL A 200 21.84 22.73 -30.07
C VAL A 200 23.28 22.88 -30.59
N SER A 201 23.57 22.18 -31.69
CA SER A 201 24.86 22.24 -32.41
C SER A 201 25.04 23.56 -33.13
#